data_AF-A0A2N0NCZ6-F1
#
_entry.id   AF-A0A2N0NCZ6-F1
#
_cell.length_a   1.000
_cell.length_b   1.000
_cell.length_c   1.000
_cell.angle_alpha   90.00
_cell.angle_beta   90.00
_cell.angle_gamma   90.00
#
_symmetry.space_group_name_H-M   'P 1'
#
loop_
_entity.id
_entity.type
_entity.pdbx_description
1 polymer ?
#
loop_
_entity_poly.entity_id
_entity_poly.type
_entity_poly.pdbx_seq_one_letter_code
_entity_poly.pdbx_strand_id
1 'polypeptide(L)'
;MGLSDEKLKDEINEWLIRETLTCKDCGNKKLPDMMENPQQCRKCELTEVLELQDDLEKLGYELDILEIRRIKELRIGNSIILTMEFMEKYFQEIDSDDKELRIKLYEWINENTTFCNECGIRWINNKFDEGKTKCRDCENDENEIDTRVERLKQICDDNKIEITNGELLRLISMGYSDGEILDQEFIEIFQGNKNKLEKNLRRILDKFLKQQAGIEDSES
;
A
#
# COMPACT_ATOMS: atom_id res chain seq x y z
N MET A 1 45.40 -39.47 -9.41
CA MET A 1 44.04 -39.97 -9.12
C MET A 1 43.12 -38.77 -9.15
N GLY A 2 42.34 -38.61 -10.22
CA GLY A 2 41.32 -37.55 -10.27
C GLY A 2 40.16 -37.95 -9.36
N LEU A 3 39.61 -37.00 -8.62
CA LEU A 3 38.34 -37.20 -7.92
C LEU A 3 37.28 -37.56 -8.97
N SER A 4 36.41 -38.53 -8.69
CA SER A 4 35.23 -38.76 -9.51
C SER A 4 34.34 -37.50 -9.46
N ASP A 5 33.59 -37.23 -10.53
CA ASP A 5 32.71 -36.06 -10.61
C ASP A 5 31.71 -35.97 -9.45
N GLU A 6 31.33 -37.09 -8.84
CA GLU A 6 30.51 -37.14 -7.63
C GLU A 6 31.25 -36.65 -6.38
N LYS A 7 32.49 -37.12 -6.15
CA LYS A 7 33.28 -36.66 -5.01
C LYS A 7 33.58 -35.17 -5.06
N LEU A 8 33.85 -34.65 -6.26
CA LEU A 8 34.08 -33.22 -6.46
C LEU A 8 32.82 -32.39 -6.13
N LYS A 9 31.63 -32.88 -6.52
CA LYS A 9 30.36 -32.23 -6.19
C LYS A 9 30.08 -32.23 -4.68
N ASP A 10 30.38 -33.32 -4.00
CA ASP A 10 30.18 -33.43 -2.56
C ASP A 10 31.11 -32.47 -1.80
N GLU A 11 32.39 -32.40 -2.17
CA GLU A 11 33.35 -31.45 -1.58
C GLU A 11 32.94 -29.98 -1.80
N ILE A 12 32.45 -29.65 -3.00
CA ILE A 12 31.93 -28.31 -3.31
C ILE A 12 30.67 -28.01 -2.47
N ASN A 13 29.77 -28.98 -2.30
CA ASN A 13 28.56 -28.81 -1.49
C ASN A 13 28.88 -28.63 0.00
N GLU A 14 29.80 -29.41 0.55
CA GLU A 14 30.25 -29.25 1.95
C GLU A 14 30.90 -27.89 2.16
N TRP A 15 31.75 -27.44 1.24
CA TRP A 15 32.35 -26.12 1.28
C TRP A 15 31.29 -25.02 1.21
N LEU A 16 30.33 -25.11 0.29
CA LEU A 16 29.23 -24.15 0.17
C LEU A 16 28.38 -24.07 1.44
N ILE A 17 28.11 -25.19 2.11
CA ILE A 17 27.36 -25.20 3.37
C ILE A 17 28.13 -24.48 4.48
N ARG A 18 29.46 -24.66 4.54
CA ARG A 18 30.29 -24.08 5.60
C ARG A 18 30.54 -22.58 5.41
N GLU A 19 30.73 -22.13 4.17
CA GLU A 19 31.20 -20.78 3.86
C GLU A 19 30.08 -19.80 3.48
N THR A 20 28.82 -20.22 3.43
CA THR A 20 27.69 -19.34 3.06
C THR A 20 26.68 -19.17 4.18
N LEU A 21 26.04 -18.00 4.22
CA LEU A 21 24.90 -17.69 5.07
C LEU A 21 23.62 -17.70 4.24
N THR A 22 22.52 -18.17 4.83
CA THR A 22 21.21 -18.12 4.18
C THR A 22 20.53 -16.79 4.48
N CYS A 23 20.22 -16.02 3.44
CA CYS A 23 19.37 -14.84 3.56
C CYS A 23 17.95 -15.27 3.94
N LYS A 24 17.39 -14.70 5.00
CA LYS A 24 16.03 -15.01 5.46
C LYS A 24 14.95 -14.54 4.48
N ASP A 25 15.21 -13.44 3.77
CA ASP A 25 14.19 -12.82 2.91
C ASP A 25 14.04 -13.56 1.58
N CYS A 26 15.15 -13.92 0.94
CA CYS A 26 15.12 -14.61 -0.36
C CYS A 26 15.45 -16.11 -0.29
N GLY A 27 15.77 -16.65 0.88
CA GLY A 27 16.13 -18.06 1.09
C GLY A 27 17.44 -18.51 0.44
N ASN A 28 18.13 -17.61 -0.27
CA ASN A 28 19.33 -17.96 -1.02
C ASN A 28 20.57 -17.98 -0.12
N LYS A 29 21.46 -18.93 -0.39
CA LYS A 29 22.82 -18.94 0.15
C LYS A 29 23.63 -17.79 -0.43
N LYS A 30 24.35 -17.08 0.42
CA LYS A 30 25.17 -15.90 0.10
C LYS A 30 26.51 -16.03 0.79
N LEU A 31 27.55 -15.57 0.11
CA LEU A 31 28.82 -15.37 0.77
C LEU A 31 28.69 -14.24 1.81
N PRO A 32 29.47 -14.26 2.91
CA PRO A 32 29.37 -13.27 3.98
C PRO A 32 29.53 -11.81 3.51
N ASP A 33 30.34 -11.57 2.48
CA ASP A 33 30.55 -10.25 1.87
C ASP A 33 29.34 -9.73 1.08
N MET A 34 28.43 -10.62 0.67
CA MET A 34 27.15 -10.29 0.02
C MET A 34 26.02 -10.10 1.03
N MET A 35 26.29 -10.34 2.32
CA MET A 35 25.35 -10.09 3.40
C MET A 35 25.45 -8.63 3.84
N GLU A 36 24.31 -8.03 4.15
CA GLU A 36 24.28 -6.73 4.83
C GLU A 36 24.38 -6.94 6.34
N ASN A 37 23.64 -7.92 6.83
CA ASN A 37 23.71 -8.40 8.20
C ASN A 37 23.49 -9.93 8.20
N PRO A 38 23.61 -10.64 9.34
CA PRO A 38 23.46 -12.10 9.36
C PRO A 38 22.10 -12.63 8.89
N GLN A 39 21.10 -11.78 8.72
CA GLN A 39 19.73 -12.17 8.35
C GLN A 39 19.39 -11.79 6.91
N GLN A 40 19.92 -10.68 6.40
CA GLN A 40 19.51 -10.09 5.13
C GLN A 40 20.72 -9.85 4.21
N CYS A 41 20.56 -10.18 2.92
CA CYS A 41 21.58 -9.92 1.92
C CYS A 41 21.43 -8.51 1.32
N ARG A 42 22.54 -7.94 0.83
CA ARG A 42 22.59 -6.58 0.27
C ARG A 42 21.58 -6.33 -0.83
N LYS A 43 21.29 -7.35 -1.65
CA LYS A 43 20.28 -7.22 -2.71
C LYS A 43 18.87 -7.05 -2.13
N CYS A 44 18.51 -7.85 -1.13
CA CYS A 44 17.19 -7.76 -0.49
C CYS A 44 17.05 -6.43 0.26
N GLU A 45 18.09 -6.02 0.98
CA GLU A 45 18.10 -4.71 1.64
C GLU A 45 17.91 -3.57 0.63
N LEU A 46 18.66 -3.57 -0.47
CA LEU A 46 18.54 -2.56 -1.52
C LEU A 46 17.16 -2.56 -2.17
N THR A 47 16.56 -3.73 -2.42
CA THR A 47 15.20 -3.81 -2.94
C THR A 47 14.20 -3.13 -2.02
N GLU A 48 14.23 -3.44 -0.72
CA GLU A 48 13.33 -2.79 0.25
C GLU A 48 13.58 -1.28 0.38
N VAL A 49 14.83 -0.82 0.24
CA VAL A 49 15.16 0.61 0.23
C VAL A 49 14.57 1.31 -0.99
N LEU A 50 14.70 0.71 -2.18
CA LEU A 50 14.16 1.28 -3.41
C LEU A 50 12.62 1.27 -3.41
N GLU A 51 11.98 0.24 -2.86
CA GLU A 51 10.52 0.19 -2.69
C GLU A 51 10.03 1.31 -1.77
N LEU A 52 10.68 1.50 -0.62
CA LEU A 52 10.33 2.58 0.30
C LEU A 52 10.60 3.96 -0.31
N GLN A 53 11.67 4.12 -1.09
CA GLN A 53 11.96 5.36 -1.81
C GLN A 53 10.85 5.70 -2.81
N ASP A 54 10.46 4.75 -3.66
CA ASP A 54 9.39 4.92 -4.65
C ASP A 54 8.04 5.28 -3.98
N ASP A 55 7.71 4.64 -2.85
CA ASP A 55 6.49 4.96 -2.10
C ASP A 55 6.51 6.36 -1.48
N LEU A 56 7.67 6.82 -0.99
CA LEU A 56 7.83 8.18 -0.46
C LEU A 56 7.82 9.24 -1.57
N GLU A 57 8.42 8.95 -2.73
CA GLU A 57 8.37 9.82 -3.91
C GLU A 57 6.94 10.04 -4.40
N LYS A 58 6.10 8.99 -4.41
CA LYS A 58 4.66 9.11 -4.72
C LYS A 58 3.90 10.02 -3.76
N LEU A 59 4.37 10.15 -2.51
CA LEU A 59 3.82 11.05 -1.50
C LEU A 59 4.41 12.47 -1.59
N GLY A 60 5.37 12.70 -2.49
CA GLY A 60 6.01 14.00 -2.72
C GLY A 60 7.29 14.23 -1.90
N TYR A 61 7.86 13.19 -1.29
CA TYR A 61 9.13 13.28 -0.57
C TYR A 61 10.31 12.82 -1.44
N GLU A 62 11.26 13.72 -1.66
CA GLU A 62 12.50 13.41 -2.38
C GLU A 62 13.62 13.13 -1.36
N LEU A 63 13.98 11.87 -1.19
CA LEU A 63 14.99 11.40 -0.26
C LEU A 63 16.04 10.57 -0.98
N ASP A 64 17.31 10.75 -0.62
CA ASP A 64 18.38 9.91 -1.15
C ASP A 64 18.45 8.55 -0.45
N ILE A 65 19.18 7.62 -1.07
CA ILE A 65 19.33 6.25 -0.57
C ILE A 65 19.95 6.20 0.84
N LEU A 66 20.83 7.14 1.20
CA LEU A 66 21.45 7.17 2.52
C LEU A 66 20.44 7.57 3.59
N GLU A 67 19.57 8.53 3.28
CA GLU A 67 18.53 8.98 4.20
C GLU A 67 17.43 7.92 4.39
N ILE A 68 17.03 7.22 3.31
CA ILE A 68 16.12 6.07 3.42
C ILE A 68 16.72 4.97 4.30
N ARG A 69 18.01 4.67 4.15
CA ARG A 69 18.71 3.72 5.02
C ARG A 69 18.73 4.17 6.47
N ARG A 70 19.03 5.44 6.72
CA ARG A 70 18.98 6.05 8.06
C ARG A 70 17.60 5.87 8.71
N ILE A 71 16.53 6.14 7.96
CA ILE A 71 15.15 5.90 8.43
C ILE A 71 14.93 4.42 8.76
N LYS A 72 15.38 3.49 7.90
CA LYS A 72 15.23 2.04 8.16
C LYS A 72 15.99 1.58 9.39
N GLU A 73 17.15 2.16 9.69
CA GLU A 73 17.93 1.83 10.89
C GLU A 73 17.20 2.16 12.20
N LEU A 74 16.21 3.06 12.16
CA LEU A 74 15.32 3.35 13.29
C LEU A 74 14.40 2.17 13.64
N ARG A 75 14.25 1.19 12.73
CA ARG A 75 13.37 0.01 12.87
C ARG A 75 11.90 0.37 13.09
N ILE A 76 11.45 1.41 12.41
CA ILE A 76 10.06 1.85 12.39
C ILE A 76 9.36 1.15 11.23
N GLY A 77 8.11 0.73 11.41
CA GLY A 77 7.35 0.06 10.36
C GLY A 77 6.92 1.02 9.25
N ASN A 78 6.84 0.53 8.01
CA ASN A 78 6.39 1.32 6.86
C ASN A 78 4.97 1.88 7.04
N SER A 79 4.11 1.21 7.83
CA SER A 79 2.77 1.70 8.21
C SER A 79 2.79 3.06 8.92
N ILE A 80 3.92 3.44 9.49
CA ILE A 80 4.16 4.73 10.15
C ILE A 80 5.01 5.62 9.24
N ILE A 81 6.09 5.09 8.64
CA ILE A 81 7.00 5.88 7.80
C ILE A 81 6.26 6.54 6.63
N LEU A 82 5.32 5.84 6.00
CA LEU A 82 4.55 6.33 4.86
C LEU A 82 3.42 7.29 5.24
N THR A 83 3.44 7.85 6.45
CA THR A 83 2.47 8.85 6.90
C THR A 83 3.07 10.25 6.85
N MET A 84 2.27 11.25 6.48
CA MET A 84 2.72 12.64 6.39
C MET A 84 3.18 13.15 7.76
N GLU A 85 2.45 12.81 8.81
CA GLU A 85 2.71 13.25 10.17
C GLU A 85 4.06 12.73 10.70
N PHE A 86 4.42 11.48 10.38
CA PHE A 86 5.73 10.95 10.73
C PHE A 86 6.85 11.64 9.95
N MET A 87 6.69 11.82 8.64
CA MET A 87 7.71 12.44 7.81
C MET A 87 7.95 13.91 8.20
N GLU A 88 6.90 14.67 8.47
CA GLU A 88 7.02 16.03 9.02
C GLU A 88 7.80 16.03 10.33
N LYS A 89 7.50 15.11 11.25
CA LYS A 89 8.25 14.97 12.50
C LYS A 89 9.71 14.58 12.26
N TYR A 90 9.98 13.69 11.31
CA TYR A 90 11.33 13.30 10.92
C TYR A 90 12.15 14.51 10.46
N PHE A 91 11.61 15.28 9.51
CA PHE A 91 12.30 16.47 8.98
C PHE A 91 12.49 17.58 10.01
N GLN A 92 11.59 17.70 10.99
CA GLN A 92 11.78 18.65 12.10
C GLN A 92 13.00 18.30 12.97
N GLU A 93 13.38 17.03 13.04
CA GLU A 93 14.43 16.54 13.94
C GLU A 93 15.69 16.05 13.22
N ILE A 94 15.70 16.03 11.88
CA ILE A 94 16.73 15.41 11.01
C ILE A 94 18.16 15.87 11.30
N ASP A 95 18.31 17.13 11.74
CA ASP A 95 19.58 17.78 12.09
C ASP A 95 20.10 17.38 13.48
N SER A 96 19.30 16.66 14.26
CA SER A 96 19.75 16.08 15.54
C SER A 96 20.76 14.96 15.29
N ASP A 97 21.66 14.71 16.24
CA ASP A 97 22.49 13.51 16.18
C ASP A 97 21.62 12.23 16.27
N ASP A 98 22.12 11.12 15.72
CA ASP A 98 21.33 9.90 15.56
C ASP A 98 20.77 9.34 16.88
N LYS A 99 21.47 9.57 18.01
CA LYS A 99 20.99 9.11 19.32
C LYS A 99 19.82 9.97 19.79
N GLU A 100 19.94 11.29 19.68
CA GLU A 100 18.88 12.22 20.03
C GLU A 100 17.66 12.07 19.11
N LEU A 101 17.88 12.01 17.80
CA LEU A 101 16.85 11.76 16.79
C LEU A 101 16.04 10.51 17.16
N ARG A 102 16.72 9.41 17.48
CA ARG A 102 16.07 8.15 17.84
C ARG A 102 15.23 8.25 19.10
N ILE A 103 15.68 8.99 20.12
CA ILE A 103 14.90 9.20 21.36
C ILE A 103 13.62 9.98 21.03
N LYS A 104 13.75 11.11 20.35
CA LYS A 104 12.62 11.99 20.02
C LYS A 104 11.57 11.30 19.16
N LEU A 105 12.01 10.54 18.14
CA LEU A 105 11.09 9.79 17.28
C LEU A 105 10.42 8.65 18.05
N TYR A 106 11.12 7.99 18.97
CA TYR A 106 10.52 6.94 19.79
C TYR A 106 9.46 7.47 20.75
N GLU A 107 9.72 8.61 21.40
CA GLU A 107 8.74 9.32 22.24
C GLU A 107 7.51 9.71 21.42
N TRP A 108 7.73 10.37 20.27
CA TRP A 108 6.64 10.75 19.38
C TRP A 108 5.81 9.55 18.92
N ILE A 109 6.45 8.45 18.53
CA ILE A 109 5.75 7.23 18.11
C ILE A 109 4.88 6.68 19.24
N ASN A 110 5.37 6.65 20.48
CA ASN A 110 4.57 6.12 21.59
C ASN A 110 3.35 6.99 21.91
N GLU A 111 3.43 8.29 21.68
CA GLU A 111 2.31 9.22 21.88
C GLU A 111 1.31 9.20 20.71
N ASN A 112 1.80 9.01 19.49
CA ASN A 112 1.02 9.23 18.27
C ASN A 112 0.60 7.95 17.53
N THR A 113 0.96 6.77 18.05
CA THR A 113 0.63 5.49 17.42
C THR A 113 0.07 4.47 18.40
N THR A 114 -0.76 3.57 17.88
CA THR A 114 -1.43 2.51 18.64
C THR A 114 -1.35 1.19 17.87
N PHE A 115 -1.21 0.07 18.58
CA PHE A 115 -1.32 -1.26 17.97
C PHE A 115 -2.78 -1.61 17.71
N CYS A 116 -3.09 -2.05 16.50
CA CYS A 116 -4.38 -2.63 16.19
C CYS A 116 -4.48 -4.03 16.80
N ASN A 117 -5.58 -4.29 17.52
CA ASN A 117 -5.83 -5.59 18.16
C ASN A 117 -6.10 -6.73 17.15
N GLU A 118 -6.50 -6.40 15.92
CA GLU A 118 -6.82 -7.39 14.89
C GLU A 118 -5.57 -7.79 14.09
N CYS A 119 -4.93 -6.85 13.40
CA CYS A 119 -3.77 -7.16 12.56
C CYS A 119 -2.43 -7.16 13.31
N GLY A 120 -2.38 -6.70 14.56
CA GLY A 120 -1.14 -6.58 15.33
C GLY A 120 -0.15 -5.52 14.82
N ILE A 121 -0.51 -4.79 13.75
CA ILE A 121 0.31 -3.71 13.18
C ILE A 121 0.11 -2.44 14.00
N ARG A 122 1.20 -1.69 14.17
CA ARG A 122 1.18 -0.35 14.77
C ARG A 122 0.80 0.69 13.72
N TRP A 123 -0.20 1.50 14.03
CA TRP A 123 -0.74 2.53 13.15
C TRP A 123 -0.76 3.87 13.85
N ILE A 124 -0.76 4.96 13.08
CA ILE A 124 -1.00 6.30 13.62
C ILE A 124 -2.39 6.38 14.28
N ASN A 125 -2.54 7.16 15.34
CA ASN A 125 -3.77 7.19 16.13
C ASN A 125 -5.02 7.61 15.32
N ASN A 126 -4.86 8.42 14.26
CA ASN A 126 -5.98 8.83 13.41
C ASN A 126 -6.56 7.69 12.54
N LYS A 127 -5.88 6.53 12.49
CA LYS A 127 -6.38 5.29 11.87
C LYS A 127 -7.39 4.54 12.73
N PHE A 128 -7.72 5.08 13.90
CA PHE A 128 -8.71 4.55 14.83
C PHE A 128 -9.80 5.58 15.05
N ASP A 129 -11.04 5.11 15.19
CA ASP A 129 -12.09 5.97 15.74
C ASP A 129 -11.98 6.05 17.26
N GLU A 130 -12.53 7.13 17.83
CA GLU A 130 -12.42 7.41 19.26
C GLU A 130 -12.95 6.22 20.10
N GLY A 131 -12.13 5.74 21.04
CA GLY A 131 -12.46 4.61 21.92
C GLY A 131 -12.39 3.23 21.26
N LYS A 132 -12.05 3.13 19.97
CA LYS A 132 -11.86 1.85 19.28
C LYS A 132 -10.41 1.36 19.37
N THR A 133 -10.23 0.05 19.22
CA THR A 133 -8.92 -0.63 19.27
C THR A 133 -8.59 -1.43 18.00
N LYS A 134 -9.52 -1.43 17.03
CA LYS A 134 -9.36 -1.99 15.68
C LYS A 134 -9.09 -0.83 14.72
N CYS A 135 -8.09 -0.93 13.85
CA CYS A 135 -7.80 0.10 12.87
C CYS A 135 -8.83 0.05 11.73
N ARG A 136 -9.08 1.20 11.09
CA ARG A 136 -10.04 1.32 9.98
C ARG A 136 -9.79 0.34 8.84
N ASP A 137 -8.53 0.06 8.52
CA ASP A 137 -8.17 -0.90 7.47
C ASP A 137 -8.60 -2.34 7.82
N CYS A 138 -8.69 -2.68 9.11
CA CYS A 138 -9.28 -3.95 9.56
C CYS A 138 -10.80 -3.86 9.74
N GLU A 139 -11.36 -2.67 9.97
CA GLU A 139 -12.82 -2.47 10.01
C GLU A 139 -13.43 -2.59 8.61
N ASN A 140 -12.68 -2.21 7.58
CA ASN A 140 -13.01 -2.43 6.17
C ASN A 140 -12.79 -3.90 5.79
N ASP A 141 -13.60 -4.78 6.37
CA ASP A 141 -13.87 -6.11 5.81
C ASP A 141 -14.46 -5.94 4.39
N GLU A 142 -14.27 -6.94 3.52
CA GLU A 142 -14.94 -7.07 2.20
C GLU A 142 -16.46 -6.76 2.24
N ASN A 143 -17.06 -6.86 3.43
CA ASN A 143 -18.40 -6.44 3.78
C ASN A 143 -18.74 -4.96 3.49
N GLU A 144 -17.81 -3.99 3.40
CA GLU A 144 -18.18 -2.60 3.09
C GLU A 144 -18.70 -2.47 1.64
N ILE A 145 -18.03 -3.10 0.68
CA ILE A 145 -18.46 -3.10 -0.72
C ILE A 145 -19.76 -3.88 -0.87
N ASP A 146 -19.89 -5.04 -0.22
CA ASP A 146 -21.12 -5.83 -0.25
C ASP A 146 -22.29 -5.10 0.42
N THR A 147 -22.06 -4.48 1.58
CA THR A 147 -23.07 -3.64 2.27
C THR A 147 -23.46 -2.43 1.42
N ARG A 148 -22.50 -1.82 0.70
CA ARG A 148 -22.74 -0.71 -0.22
C ARG A 148 -23.56 -1.16 -1.43
N VAL A 149 -23.26 -2.32 -2.00
CA VAL A 149 -24.04 -2.93 -3.10
C VAL A 149 -25.46 -3.24 -2.63
N GLU A 150 -25.64 -3.88 -1.47
CA GLU A 150 -26.96 -4.19 -0.90
C GLU A 150 -27.79 -2.92 -0.65
N ARG A 151 -27.19 -1.90 -0.04
CA ARG A 151 -27.84 -0.61 0.22
C ARG A 151 -28.26 0.08 -1.08
N LEU A 152 -27.35 0.22 -2.04
CA LEU A 152 -27.65 0.84 -3.33
C LEU A 152 -28.70 0.04 -4.10
N LYS A 153 -28.63 -1.29 -4.05
CA LYS A 153 -29.60 -2.16 -4.72
C LYS A 153 -31.00 -1.93 -4.18
N GLN A 154 -31.16 -1.87 -2.85
CA GLN A 154 -32.45 -1.58 -2.22
C GLN A 154 -33.00 -0.22 -2.66
N ILE A 155 -32.18 0.83 -2.67
CA ILE A 155 -32.60 2.17 -3.10
C ILE A 155 -32.99 2.17 -4.59
N CYS A 156 -32.22 1.51 -5.45
CA CYS A 156 -32.55 1.38 -6.87
C CYS A 156 -33.87 0.64 -7.08
N ASP A 157 -34.11 -0.46 -6.36
CA ASP A 157 -35.34 -1.23 -6.43
C ASP A 157 -36.57 -0.40 -5.98
N ASP A 158 -36.42 0.37 -4.89
CA ASP A 158 -37.46 1.28 -4.39
C ASP A 158 -37.79 2.39 -5.40
N ASN A 159 -36.77 2.89 -6.12
CA ASN A 159 -36.91 3.90 -7.17
C ASN A 159 -37.20 3.32 -8.57
N LYS A 160 -37.37 1.99 -8.68
CA LYS A 160 -37.59 1.26 -9.95
C LYS A 160 -36.49 1.47 -11.00
N ILE A 161 -35.26 1.66 -10.56
CA ILE A 161 -34.06 1.73 -11.40
C ILE A 161 -33.57 0.31 -11.68
N GLU A 162 -33.62 -0.12 -12.94
CA GLU A 162 -33.18 -1.47 -13.33
C GLU A 162 -31.65 -1.56 -13.39
N ILE A 163 -31.05 -2.07 -12.31
CA ILE A 163 -29.61 -2.36 -12.23
C ILE A 163 -29.32 -3.63 -11.42
N THR A 164 -28.32 -4.40 -11.85
CA THR A 164 -27.89 -5.64 -11.17
C THR A 164 -26.78 -5.39 -10.14
N ASN A 165 -26.62 -6.30 -9.17
CA ASN A 165 -25.51 -6.23 -8.19
C ASN A 165 -24.13 -6.22 -8.88
N GLY A 166 -23.96 -6.97 -9.97
CA GLY A 166 -22.70 -6.98 -10.73
C GLY A 166 -22.43 -5.65 -11.44
N GLU A 167 -23.47 -4.95 -11.90
CA GLU A 167 -23.36 -3.61 -12.50
C GLU A 167 -23.05 -2.55 -11.43
N LEU A 168 -23.70 -2.63 -10.26
CA LEU A 168 -23.38 -1.78 -9.11
C LEU A 168 -21.93 -1.98 -8.66
N LEU A 169 -21.49 -3.22 -8.49
CA LEU A 169 -20.12 -3.56 -8.14
C LEU A 169 -19.13 -2.98 -9.16
N ARG A 170 -19.44 -3.09 -10.45
CA ARG A 170 -18.61 -2.52 -11.51
C ARG A 170 -18.48 -0.99 -11.40
N LEU A 171 -19.60 -0.29 -11.16
CA LEU A 171 -19.59 1.18 -10.98
C LEU A 171 -18.83 1.61 -9.73
N ILE A 172 -19.00 0.88 -8.62
CA ILE A 172 -18.26 1.08 -7.36
C ILE A 172 -16.76 0.92 -7.59
N SER A 173 -16.35 -0.17 -8.25
CA SER A 173 -14.94 -0.45 -8.56
C SER A 173 -14.32 0.56 -9.53
N MET A 174 -15.13 1.19 -10.39
CA MET A 174 -14.70 2.29 -11.25
C MET A 174 -14.53 3.62 -10.48
N GLY A 175 -14.97 3.68 -9.22
CA GLY A 175 -14.78 4.81 -8.31
C GLY A 175 -15.94 5.81 -8.28
N TYR A 176 -17.11 5.49 -8.85
CA TYR A 176 -18.27 6.39 -8.78
C TYR A 176 -18.89 6.39 -7.38
N SER A 177 -19.38 7.55 -6.97
CA SER A 177 -20.05 7.79 -5.69
C SER A 177 -21.50 7.29 -5.70
N ASP A 178 -22.09 7.13 -4.52
CA ASP A 178 -23.49 6.72 -4.37
C ASP A 178 -24.43 7.74 -5.03
N GLY A 179 -24.14 9.03 -4.93
CA GLY A 179 -24.95 10.09 -5.55
C GLY A 179 -24.99 9.97 -7.08
N GLU A 180 -23.85 9.69 -7.70
CA GLU A 180 -23.75 9.50 -9.16
C GLU A 180 -24.46 8.21 -9.62
N ILE A 181 -24.30 7.12 -8.87
CA ILE A 181 -24.91 5.82 -9.21
C ILE A 181 -26.44 5.85 -9.06
N LEU A 182 -26.96 6.66 -8.14
CA LEU A 182 -28.41 6.82 -7.93
C LEU A 182 -29.07 7.78 -8.92
N ASP A 183 -28.30 8.44 -9.80
CA ASP A 183 -28.84 9.27 -10.87
C ASP A 183 -29.39 8.42 -12.03
N GLN A 184 -30.66 8.63 -12.35
CA GLN A 184 -31.36 7.83 -13.36
C GLN A 184 -30.73 8.01 -14.76
N GLU A 185 -30.39 9.23 -15.14
CA GLU A 185 -29.78 9.51 -16.44
C GLU A 185 -28.38 8.88 -16.56
N PHE A 186 -27.59 8.94 -15.48
CA PHE A 186 -26.30 8.27 -15.39
C PHE A 186 -26.41 6.76 -15.62
N ILE A 187 -27.38 6.10 -14.96
CA ILE A 187 -27.60 4.65 -15.13
C ILE A 187 -28.06 4.31 -16.55
N GLU A 188 -28.93 5.11 -17.15
CA GLU A 188 -29.37 4.91 -18.54
C GLU A 188 -28.19 4.99 -19.53
N ILE A 189 -27.29 5.96 -19.33
CA ILE A 189 -26.06 6.08 -20.14
C ILE A 189 -25.16 4.87 -19.92
N PHE A 190 -24.97 4.44 -18.67
CA PHE A 190 -24.21 3.23 -18.36
C PHE A 190 -24.80 2.01 -19.06
N GLN A 191 -26.10 1.76 -18.93
CA GLN A 191 -26.80 0.62 -19.52
C GLN A 191 -26.68 0.60 -21.05
N GLY A 192 -26.83 1.76 -21.71
CA GLY A 192 -26.65 1.90 -23.16
C GLY A 192 -25.22 1.63 -23.64
N ASN A 193 -24.22 1.70 -22.74
CA ASN A 193 -22.80 1.58 -23.08
C ASN A 193 -22.08 0.41 -22.38
N LYS A 194 -22.78 -0.41 -21.58
CA LYS A 194 -22.17 -1.39 -20.67
C LYS A 194 -21.28 -2.45 -21.32
N ASN A 195 -21.51 -2.76 -22.60
CA ASN A 195 -20.71 -3.72 -23.36
C ASN A 195 -19.38 -3.14 -23.88
N LYS A 196 -19.12 -1.84 -23.69
CA LYS A 196 -17.85 -1.21 -24.05
C LYS A 196 -16.75 -1.60 -23.05
N LEU A 197 -15.51 -1.56 -23.53
CA LEU A 197 -14.32 -1.64 -22.67
C LEU A 197 -14.38 -0.58 -21.58
N GLU A 198 -13.95 -0.94 -20.38
CA GLU A 198 -14.05 -0.10 -19.18
C GLU A 198 -13.49 1.32 -19.38
N LYS A 199 -12.33 1.45 -20.03
CA LYS A 199 -11.73 2.76 -20.36
C LYS A 199 -12.65 3.64 -21.21
N ASN A 200 -13.35 3.06 -22.18
CA ASN A 200 -14.26 3.79 -23.05
C ASN A 200 -15.58 4.11 -22.35
N LEU A 201 -16.08 3.18 -21.52
CA LEU A 201 -17.26 3.40 -20.69
C LEU A 201 -17.02 4.52 -19.69
N ARG A 202 -15.88 4.50 -18.99
CA ARG A 202 -15.46 5.54 -18.04
C ARG A 202 -15.43 6.91 -18.69
N ARG A 203 -14.81 7.03 -19.86
CA ARG A 203 -14.76 8.29 -20.62
C ARG A 203 -16.14 8.87 -20.96
N ILE A 204 -17.13 8.01 -21.23
CA ILE A 204 -18.49 8.45 -21.55
C ILE A 204 -19.20 8.97 -20.31
N LEU A 205 -19.10 8.23 -19.20
CA LEU A 205 -19.72 8.58 -17.92
C LEU A 205 -19.09 9.83 -17.31
N ASP A 206 -17.76 9.92 -17.29
CA ASP A 206 -17.04 11.13 -16.81
C ASP A 206 -17.42 12.37 -17.62
N LYS A 207 -17.59 12.23 -18.94
CA LYS A 207 -18.02 13.33 -19.80
C LYS A 207 -19.43 13.82 -19.44
N PHE A 208 -20.34 12.90 -19.15
CA PHE A 208 -21.69 13.23 -18.70
C PHE A 208 -21.68 13.96 -17.35
N LEU A 209 -20.90 13.46 -16.38
CA LEU A 209 -20.77 14.09 -15.06
C LEU A 209 -20.18 15.50 -15.13
N LYS A 210 -19.17 15.71 -15.99
CA LYS A 210 -18.61 17.05 -16.25
C LYS A 210 -19.64 18.01 -16.84
N GLN A 211 -20.48 17.52 -17.77
CA GLN A 211 -21.56 18.32 -18.35
C GLN A 211 -22.62 18.69 -17.32
N GLN A 212 -23.00 17.77 -16.42
CA GLN A 212 -23.91 18.05 -15.31
C GLN A 212 -23.32 19.08 -14.32
N ALA A 213 -22.02 19.02 -14.07
CA ALA A 213 -21.31 19.97 -13.21
C ALA A 213 -21.14 21.36 -13.81
N GLY A 214 -21.58 21.60 -15.06
CA GLY A 214 -21.39 22.88 -15.76
C GLY A 214 -19.93 23.18 -16.08
N ILE A 215 -19.07 22.16 -16.06
CA ILE A 215 -17.67 22.29 -16.43
C ILE A 215 -17.61 22.17 -17.95
N GLU A 216 -17.72 23.30 -18.64
CA GLU A 216 -17.39 23.38 -20.06
C GLU A 216 -15.91 23.03 -20.22
N ASP A 217 -15.61 22.03 -21.05
CA ASP A 217 -14.25 21.77 -21.53
C ASP A 217 -13.77 23.04 -22.24
N SER A 218 -13.07 23.92 -21.50
CA SER A 218 -12.27 24.97 -22.10
C SER A 218 -11.03 24.29 -22.66
N GLU A 219 -11.00 24.21 -23.99
CA GLU A 219 -9.81 24.02 -24.84
C GLU A 219 -9.22 22.59 -24.87
N SER A 220 -8.81 22.03 -26.01
CA SER A 220 -8.81 22.40 -27.44
C SER A 220 -8.56 21.14 -28.27
#